data_AF-A0A4U1Z7C6-F1
#
_entry.id   AF-A0A4U1Z7C6-F1
#
_cell.length_a   1.000
_cell.length_b   1.000
_cell.length_c   1.000
_cell.angle_alpha   90.00
_cell.angle_beta   90.00
_cell.angle_gamma   90.00
#
_symmetry.space_group_name_H-M   'P 1'
#
loop_
_entity.id
_entity.type
_entity.pdbx_description
1 polymer ?
#
loop_
_entity_poly.entity_id
_entity_poly.type
_entity_poly.pdbx_seq_one_letter_code
_entity_poly.pdbx_strand_id
1 'polypeptide(L)'
;MNRICTACYIDAEIQEYEGHPLINALPPINSPAQTAKLLFRYPKITDEERALPGHIKRHAMMRILDKFLYPTKAHSQLEQMISGMIRSGYLSRNIADKSYVESLNAVDRVKRVKSRRNAGNEALVSSVIGCSGAGKSTAVEAILDSYEQAILHPDYQHVQLVWLKLECPHDGSVKSLCINFFRAVDEALNTDYQETYVKPKSSAESLLGDIARVAALHSIGILVIDEIQHLDKFKSGGSDQILNFFVALTNVIKIPVLFVGTPKANEIFSPTMRSARRAAQFGSLNWGRFNRSSQPQKDDEWEKFFARLWKLQWFQSPVPLTDGIRDLFWEYTQGIAHIAVVLFYLCQVRAVIVGKELIDRKLIEKVYNEELSIVHPMINALRGGREEEILKYADLDLPLKEVLVLAEGSDEVIEDAFEQEESSLRSDKQSQLVALLQQFNIGSDLAPILAKQAMEQFPNEDLFGLVAKVKELKDPTPQIKKKKQKKESGYTPVYIDGDLRVLRDSDPDVNYEALYRSGVIIELSNYL
;
A
#
# COMPACT_ATOMS: atom_id res chain seq x y z
N MET A 1 6.92 -10.69 20.36
CA MET A 1 7.93 -9.89 21.09
C MET A 1 8.31 -8.77 20.17
N ASN A 2 7.87 -7.55 20.47
CA ASN A 2 8.27 -6.40 19.66
C ASN A 2 9.76 -6.16 19.89
N ARG A 3 10.49 -6.03 18.79
CA ARG A 3 11.95 -5.93 18.80
C ARG A 3 12.29 -4.45 18.85
N ILE A 4 12.93 -4.00 19.92
CA ILE A 4 13.54 -2.68 19.95
C ILE A 4 14.77 -2.75 19.03
N CYS A 5 14.75 -1.99 17.94
CA CYS A 5 15.82 -1.97 16.96
C CYS A 5 16.87 -0.93 17.35
N THR A 6 18.15 -1.19 17.07
CA THR A 6 19.21 -0.18 17.30
C THR A 6 19.20 0.84 16.17
N ALA A 7 19.36 2.11 16.50
CA ALA A 7 19.34 3.21 15.55
C ALA A 7 20.41 3.05 14.47
N CYS A 8 20.00 3.20 13.21
CA CYS A 8 20.88 3.38 12.06
C CYS A 8 20.59 4.77 11.50
N TYR A 9 21.56 5.67 11.55
CA TYR A 9 21.38 7.05 11.09
C TYR A 9 21.67 7.18 9.60
N ILE A 10 20.70 7.67 8.84
CA ILE A 10 20.86 8.03 7.43
C ILE A 10 21.16 9.52 7.28
N ASP A 11 21.77 9.88 6.14
CA ASP A 11 21.96 11.27 5.78
C ASP A 11 20.60 11.95 5.55
N ALA A 12 20.49 13.19 6.02
CA ALA A 12 19.26 13.94 5.93
C ALA A 12 18.97 14.35 4.47
N GLU A 13 17.76 14.04 4.00
CA GLU A 13 17.28 14.45 2.66
C GLU A 13 16.90 15.93 2.61
N ILE A 14 16.67 16.54 3.78
CA ILE A 14 16.26 17.93 3.96
C ILE A 14 17.22 18.60 4.94
N GLN A 15 17.66 19.83 4.64
CA GLN A 15 18.64 20.55 5.44
C GLN A 15 18.20 20.72 6.90
N GLU A 16 16.91 20.99 7.15
CA GLU A 16 16.34 21.13 8.49
C GLU A 16 16.39 19.85 9.34
N TYR A 17 16.61 18.68 8.72
CA TYR A 17 16.71 17.39 9.43
C TYR A 17 18.16 17.04 9.77
N GLU A 18 19.15 17.78 9.25
CA GLU A 18 20.55 17.55 9.57
C GLU A 18 20.81 17.65 11.08
N GLY A 19 21.51 16.65 11.63
CA GLY A 19 21.84 16.63 13.06
C GLY A 19 20.63 16.37 13.98
N HIS A 20 19.51 15.84 13.48
CA HIS A 20 18.38 15.37 14.28
C HIS A 20 18.38 13.83 14.42
N PRO A 21 18.89 13.24 15.52
CA PRO A 21 19.02 11.79 15.64
C PRO A 21 17.70 11.03 15.55
N LEU A 22 16.60 11.60 16.09
CA LEU A 22 15.27 10.99 16.02
C LEU A 22 14.69 10.95 14.60
N ILE A 23 15.08 11.89 13.72
CA ILE A 23 14.64 11.93 12.32
C ILE A 23 15.54 11.05 11.47
N ASN A 24 16.86 11.16 11.67
CA ASN A 24 17.84 10.45 10.87
C ASN A 24 17.83 8.94 11.14
N ALA A 25 17.21 8.48 12.23
CA ALA A 25 17.00 7.05 12.48
C ALA A 25 15.76 6.47 11.78
N LEU A 26 14.93 7.29 11.13
CA LEU A 26 13.76 6.85 10.37
C LEU A 26 14.17 6.38 8.96
N PRO A 27 13.35 5.55 8.29
CA PRO A 27 13.54 5.25 6.87
C PRO A 27 13.50 6.52 6.02
N PRO A 28 14.04 6.51 4.79
CA PRO A 28 13.96 7.65 3.87
C PRO A 28 12.51 8.02 3.54
N ILE A 29 12.29 9.24 3.07
CA ILE A 29 10.97 9.73 2.66
C ILE A 29 10.55 8.99 1.38
N ASN A 30 9.40 8.32 1.45
CA ASN A 30 8.91 7.55 0.32
C ASN A 30 8.33 8.45 -0.78
N SER A 31 8.66 8.12 -2.02
CA SER A 31 7.91 8.56 -3.20
C SER A 31 6.58 7.78 -3.32
N PRO A 32 5.58 8.29 -4.06
CA PRO A 32 4.32 7.57 -4.27
C PRO A 32 4.50 6.13 -4.81
N ALA A 33 5.51 5.90 -5.66
CA ALA A 33 5.86 4.58 -6.17
C ALA A 33 6.32 3.61 -5.06
N GLN A 34 7.19 4.10 -4.18
CA GLN A 34 7.72 3.32 -3.06
C GLN A 34 6.61 3.04 -2.05
N THR A 35 5.75 4.01 -1.78
CA THR A 35 4.57 3.83 -0.93
C THR A 35 3.63 2.77 -1.50
N ALA A 36 3.33 2.82 -2.80
CA ALA A 36 2.51 1.80 -3.46
C ALA A 36 3.11 0.41 -3.30
N LYS A 37 4.41 0.25 -3.57
CA LYS A 37 5.12 -1.03 -3.42
C LYS A 37 5.13 -1.53 -1.99
N LEU A 38 5.32 -0.65 -1.01
CA LEU A 38 5.37 -1.00 0.40
C LEU A 38 4.01 -1.44 0.94
N LEU A 39 2.94 -0.79 0.49
CA LEU A 39 1.57 -1.09 0.93
C LEU A 39 0.95 -2.24 0.13
N PHE A 40 1.47 -2.55 -1.05
CA PHE A 40 0.93 -3.59 -1.90
C PHE A 40 0.96 -4.95 -1.18
N ARG A 41 -0.24 -5.48 -0.90
CA ARG A 41 -0.42 -6.83 -0.37
C ARG A 41 -1.32 -7.58 -1.35
N TYR A 42 -0.79 -8.63 -1.95
CA TYR A 42 -1.55 -9.44 -2.90
C TYR A 42 -1.32 -10.93 -2.63
N PRO A 43 -2.38 -11.70 -2.33
CA PRO A 43 -2.23 -13.10 -2.02
C PRO A 43 -1.79 -13.88 -3.25
N LYS A 44 -0.68 -14.61 -3.14
CA LYS A 44 -0.29 -15.59 -4.15
C LYS A 44 -1.29 -16.75 -4.12
N ILE A 45 -1.81 -17.12 -5.29
CA ILE A 45 -2.67 -18.29 -5.50
C ILE A 45 -1.86 -19.25 -6.35
N THR A 46 -1.64 -20.46 -5.85
CA THR A 46 -0.92 -21.49 -6.61
C THR A 46 -1.90 -22.45 -7.27
N ASP A 47 -1.44 -23.15 -8.31
CA ASP A 47 -2.28 -24.11 -9.02
C ASP A 47 -2.60 -25.32 -8.13
N GLU A 48 -1.71 -25.68 -7.21
CA GLU A 48 -1.93 -26.69 -6.19
C GLU A 48 -3.06 -26.28 -5.22
N GLU A 49 -3.12 -24.99 -4.84
CA GLU A 49 -4.21 -24.47 -4.00
C GLU A 49 -5.56 -24.52 -4.72
N ARG A 50 -5.58 -24.32 -6.04
CA ARG A 50 -6.80 -24.45 -6.87
C ARG A 50 -7.27 -25.91 -6.98
N ALA A 51 -6.36 -26.87 -6.84
CA ALA A 51 -6.69 -28.29 -6.84
C ALA A 51 -7.18 -28.83 -5.48
N LEU A 52 -7.10 -28.02 -4.41
CA LEU A 52 -7.49 -28.47 -3.06
C LEU A 52 -8.98 -28.82 -2.97
N PRO A 53 -9.35 -29.81 -2.12
CA PRO A 53 -10.73 -30.08 -1.77
C PRO A 53 -11.45 -28.85 -1.23
N GLY A 54 -12.74 -28.70 -1.56
CA GLY A 54 -13.48 -27.46 -1.30
C GLY A 54 -13.48 -26.96 0.15
N HIS A 55 -13.50 -27.88 1.13
CA HIS A 55 -13.44 -27.53 2.55
C HIS A 55 -12.08 -26.94 2.97
N ILE A 56 -10.97 -27.40 2.38
CA ILE A 56 -9.63 -26.84 2.62
C ILE A 56 -9.47 -25.54 1.83
N LYS A 57 -9.92 -25.53 0.56
CA LYS A 57 -9.88 -24.37 -0.31
C LYS A 57 -10.55 -23.14 0.31
N ARG A 58 -11.66 -23.33 1.03
CA ARG A 58 -12.32 -22.27 1.81
C ARG A 58 -11.36 -21.57 2.79
N HIS A 59 -10.51 -22.31 3.51
CA HIS A 59 -9.53 -21.72 4.41
C HIS A 59 -8.43 -20.97 3.65
N ALA A 60 -8.02 -21.47 2.48
CA ALA A 60 -7.06 -20.75 1.63
C ALA A 60 -7.63 -19.42 1.11
N MET A 61 -8.91 -19.39 0.71
CA MET A 61 -9.60 -18.19 0.23
C MET A 61 -9.71 -17.08 1.28
N MET A 62 -9.73 -17.41 2.58
CA MET A 62 -9.78 -16.39 3.66
C MET A 62 -8.58 -15.43 3.59
N ARG A 63 -7.47 -15.86 2.96
CA ARG A 63 -6.30 -15.02 2.72
C ARG A 63 -6.62 -13.71 1.98
N ILE A 64 -7.68 -13.67 1.17
CA ILE A 64 -8.12 -12.43 0.51
C ILE A 64 -8.50 -11.37 1.55
N LEU A 65 -9.16 -11.74 2.65
CA LEU A 65 -9.66 -10.79 3.65
C LEU A 65 -8.53 -10.04 4.37
N ASP A 66 -7.39 -10.72 4.58
CA ASP A 66 -6.27 -10.17 5.37
C ASP A 66 -5.09 -9.70 4.51
N LYS A 67 -4.89 -10.30 3.33
CA LYS A 67 -3.68 -10.07 2.49
C LYS A 67 -3.96 -9.37 1.17
N PHE A 68 -5.18 -8.89 0.92
CA PHE A 68 -5.48 -8.06 -0.24
C PHE A 68 -5.57 -6.60 0.19
N LEU A 69 -4.57 -5.81 -0.20
CA LEU A 69 -4.56 -4.36 -0.04
C LEU A 69 -4.18 -3.75 -1.39
N TYR A 70 -5.07 -2.91 -1.93
CA TYR A 70 -4.86 -2.18 -3.17
C TYR A 70 -4.49 -0.73 -2.84
N PRO A 71 -3.23 -0.31 -3.05
CA PRO A 71 -2.84 1.09 -2.86
C PRO A 71 -3.62 2.01 -3.81
N THR A 72 -4.10 3.13 -3.26
CA THR A 72 -4.80 4.20 -3.99
C THR A 72 -4.10 5.52 -3.77
N LYS A 73 -4.57 6.60 -4.41
CA LYS A 73 -4.07 7.96 -4.12
C LYS A 73 -4.20 8.33 -2.65
N ALA A 74 -5.32 7.96 -2.02
CA ALA A 74 -5.57 8.20 -0.61
C ALA A 74 -4.50 7.56 0.28
N HIS A 75 -4.02 6.36 -0.07
CA HIS A 75 -2.94 5.70 0.66
C HIS A 75 -1.62 6.47 0.56
N SER A 76 -1.29 6.96 -0.63
CA SER A 76 -0.06 7.76 -0.84
C SER A 76 -0.11 9.07 -0.04
N GLN A 77 -1.26 9.74 -0.02
CA GLN A 77 -1.46 10.97 0.75
C GLN A 77 -1.39 10.71 2.26
N LEU A 78 -1.97 9.61 2.73
CA LEU A 78 -1.91 9.22 4.13
C LEU A 78 -0.48 8.93 4.59
N GLU A 79 0.32 8.26 3.75
CA GLU A 79 1.72 7.99 4.06
C GLU A 79 2.53 9.28 4.17
N GLN A 80 2.38 10.19 3.19
CA GLN A 80 3.04 11.50 3.23
C GLN A 80 2.62 12.32 4.45
N MET A 81 1.34 12.26 4.82
CA MET A 81 0.81 12.92 6.01
C MET A 81 1.45 12.35 7.29
N ILE A 82 1.45 11.03 7.47
CA ILE A 82 2.06 10.37 8.65
C ILE A 82 3.57 10.66 8.71
N SER A 83 4.26 10.51 7.58
CA SER A 83 5.70 10.77 7.42
C SER A 83 6.07 12.21 7.82
N GLY A 84 5.29 13.19 7.32
CA GLY A 84 5.44 14.60 7.64
C GLY A 84 5.12 14.92 9.10
N MET A 85 4.06 14.34 9.66
CA MET A 85 3.68 14.51 11.06
C MET A 85 4.79 14.02 12.01
N ILE A 86 5.30 12.80 11.83
CA ILE A 86 6.37 12.22 12.67
C ILE A 86 7.60 13.14 12.67
N ARG A 87 8.10 13.49 11.48
CA ARG A 87 9.32 14.32 11.33
C ARG A 87 9.13 15.73 11.89
N SER A 88 7.98 16.35 11.61
CA SER A 88 7.65 17.68 12.14
C SER A 88 7.55 17.67 13.67
N GLY A 89 7.03 16.59 14.25
CA GLY A 89 7.00 16.40 15.71
C GLY A 89 8.41 16.36 16.30
N TYR A 90 9.38 15.77 15.60
CA TYR A 90 10.76 15.65 16.08
C TYR A 90 11.63 16.89 15.90
N LEU A 91 11.28 17.80 14.98
CA LEU A 91 12.02 19.05 14.80
C LEU A 91 12.16 19.85 16.11
N SER A 92 11.11 19.84 16.94
CA SER A 92 11.11 20.52 18.24
C SER A 92 11.66 19.68 19.40
N ARG A 93 12.13 18.46 19.13
CA ARG A 93 12.53 17.45 20.14
C ARG A 93 13.87 16.80 19.77
N ASN A 94 14.91 17.60 19.62
CA ASN A 94 16.24 17.07 19.27
C ASN A 94 16.96 16.53 20.51
N ILE A 95 17.12 15.21 20.61
CA ILE A 95 17.82 14.55 21.74
C ILE A 95 19.33 14.88 21.82
N ALA A 96 19.92 15.43 20.76
CA ALA A 96 21.29 15.92 20.78
C ALA A 96 21.43 17.32 21.40
N ASP A 97 20.33 18.06 21.52
CA ASP A 97 20.32 19.42 22.05
C ASP A 97 19.95 19.46 23.54
N LYS A 98 20.56 20.39 24.27
CA LYS A 98 20.30 20.63 25.69
C LYS A 98 18.85 21.08 25.93
N SER A 99 18.24 21.76 24.96
CA SER A 99 16.85 22.23 25.00
C SER A 99 15.84 21.09 25.21
N TYR A 100 16.17 19.86 24.79
CA TYR A 100 15.33 18.68 24.98
C TYR A 100 15.21 18.31 26.46
N VAL A 101 16.33 18.31 27.19
CA VAL A 101 16.36 18.02 28.64
C VAL A 101 15.62 19.11 29.42
N GLU A 102 15.72 20.38 29.01
CA GLU A 102 14.95 21.47 29.61
C GLU A 102 13.44 21.31 29.39
N SER A 103 13.03 20.90 28.19
CA SER A 103 11.64 20.65 27.83
C SER A 103 11.07 19.46 28.61
N LEU A 104 11.84 18.38 28.77
CA LEU A 104 11.46 17.21 29.57
C LEU A 104 11.24 17.60 31.05
N ASN A 105 12.15 18.39 31.62
CA ASN A 105 12.03 18.91 32.99
C ASN A 105 10.85 19.89 33.14
N ALA A 106 10.47 20.61 32.07
CA ALA A 106 9.30 21.49 32.09
C ALA A 106 8.00 20.69 32.18
N VAL A 107 7.89 19.52 31.53
CA VAL A 107 6.72 18.63 31.64
C VAL A 107 6.47 18.22 33.09
N ASP A 108 7.52 17.93 33.86
CA ASP A 108 7.40 17.59 35.28
C ASP A 108 6.90 18.75 36.16
N ARG A 109 7.13 20.00 35.74
CA ARG A 109 6.60 21.20 36.40
C ARG A 109 5.15 21.51 36.00
N VAL A 110 4.66 20.91 34.91
CA VAL A 110 3.30 21.08 34.34
C VAL A 110 2.29 20.08 34.93
N LYS A 111 2.51 19.58 36.16
CA LYS A 111 1.49 18.86 36.97
C LYS A 111 0.18 19.65 37.17
N ARG A 112 0.13 20.92 36.77
CA ARG A 112 -1.08 21.71 36.58
C ARG A 112 -1.17 22.10 35.11
N VAL A 113 -1.91 21.33 34.30
CA VAL A 113 -2.34 21.72 32.95
C VAL A 113 -3.34 22.87 33.08
N LYS A 114 -2.85 24.06 33.46
CA LYS A 114 -3.58 25.30 33.20
C LYS A 114 -3.21 25.69 31.78
N SER A 115 -4.21 25.64 30.91
CA SER A 115 -4.18 26.13 29.53
C SER A 115 -3.51 27.50 29.48
N ARG A 116 -2.18 27.54 29.26
CA ARG A 116 -1.50 28.77 28.90
C ARG A 116 -1.95 29.07 27.48
N ARG A 117 -2.61 30.22 27.31
CA ARG A 117 -2.98 30.78 26.00
C ARG A 117 -1.69 31.17 25.27
N ASN A 118 -1.01 30.20 24.68
CA ASN A 118 0.00 30.48 23.67
C ASN A 118 -0.73 30.64 22.35
N ALA A 119 -1.02 31.89 21.99
CA ALA A 119 -1.38 32.27 20.64
C ALA A 119 -0.11 32.16 19.78
N GLY A 120 -0.08 31.23 18.83
CA GLY A 120 0.94 31.21 17.78
C GLY A 120 1.68 29.90 17.52
N ASN A 121 1.50 28.84 18.33
CA ASN A 121 2.14 27.55 18.04
C ASN A 121 1.24 26.65 17.20
N GLU A 122 1.76 26.25 16.04
CA GLU A 122 1.23 25.25 15.11
C GLU A 122 1.01 23.92 15.84
N ALA A 123 -0.20 23.38 15.78
CA ALA A 123 -0.56 22.15 16.46
C ALA A 123 -0.61 21.03 15.41
N LEU A 124 0.23 20.01 15.59
CA LEU A 124 0.40 18.90 14.66
C LEU A 124 -0.76 17.90 14.78
N VAL A 125 -1.96 18.31 14.39
CA VAL A 125 -3.18 17.49 14.46
C VAL A 125 -3.69 17.24 13.05
N SER A 126 -4.16 16.02 12.80
CA SER A 126 -4.83 15.64 11.55
C SER A 126 -5.92 14.62 11.78
N SER A 127 -6.78 14.42 10.78
CA SER A 127 -7.82 13.40 10.83
C SER A 127 -7.98 12.64 9.50
N VAL A 128 -8.30 11.35 9.63
CA VAL A 128 -8.74 10.47 8.54
C VAL A 128 -10.17 10.06 8.84
N ILE A 129 -11.10 10.65 8.09
CA ILE A 129 -12.54 10.45 8.30
C ILE A 129 -13.13 9.73 7.10
N GLY A 130 -13.92 8.69 7.31
CA GLY A 130 -14.54 7.97 6.21
C GLY A 130 -15.42 6.80 6.63
N CYS A 131 -16.14 6.22 5.68
CA CYS A 131 -17.11 5.15 5.94
C CYS A 131 -16.50 3.97 6.72
N SER A 132 -17.30 3.30 7.55
CA SER A 132 -16.89 2.01 8.11
C SER A 132 -16.65 0.99 7.00
N GLY A 133 -15.60 0.18 7.12
CA GLY A 133 -15.21 -0.78 6.07
C GLY A 133 -14.57 -0.19 4.81
N ALA A 134 -14.21 1.10 4.79
CA ALA A 134 -13.46 1.71 3.68
C ALA A 134 -11.94 1.39 3.69
N GLY A 135 -11.44 0.70 4.73
CA GLY A 135 -10.02 0.31 4.84
C GLY A 135 -9.11 1.31 5.56
N LYS A 136 -9.65 2.32 6.24
CA LYS A 136 -8.90 3.36 6.98
C LYS A 136 -7.87 2.79 7.97
N SER A 137 -8.35 2.01 8.94
CA SER A 137 -7.51 1.47 10.01
C SER A 137 -6.46 0.52 9.46
N THR A 138 -6.81 -0.27 8.44
CA THR A 138 -5.89 -1.16 7.72
C THR A 138 -4.80 -0.36 6.99
N ALA A 139 -5.14 0.75 6.34
CA ALA A 139 -4.18 1.60 5.65
C ALA A 139 -3.23 2.29 6.64
N VAL A 140 -3.76 2.82 7.74
CA VAL A 140 -2.96 3.43 8.81
C VAL A 140 -1.99 2.39 9.40
N GLU A 141 -2.46 1.20 9.76
CA GLU A 141 -1.61 0.12 10.27
C GLU A 141 -0.54 -0.28 9.26
N ALA A 142 -0.91 -0.48 8.00
CA ALA A 142 0.06 -0.86 6.96
C ALA A 142 1.16 0.18 6.75
N ILE A 143 0.85 1.48 6.93
CA ILE A 143 1.84 2.56 6.89
C ILE A 143 2.68 2.58 8.17
N LEU A 144 2.07 2.45 9.35
CA LEU A 144 2.82 2.42 10.61
C LEU A 144 3.78 1.23 10.67
N ASP A 145 3.38 0.07 10.15
CA ASP A 145 4.21 -1.14 10.03
C ASP A 145 5.49 -0.92 9.19
N SER A 146 5.54 0.13 8.36
CA SER A 146 6.75 0.50 7.60
C SER A 146 7.83 1.15 8.46
N TYR A 147 7.46 1.60 9.66
CA TYR A 147 8.35 2.22 10.63
C TYR A 147 8.60 1.25 11.77
N GLU A 148 9.87 1.10 12.16
CA GLU A 148 10.22 0.42 13.41
C GLU A 148 9.48 1.09 14.57
N GLN A 149 8.69 0.31 15.32
CA GLN A 149 7.86 0.88 16.39
C GLN A 149 8.72 1.54 17.47
N ALA A 150 9.84 0.92 17.85
CA ALA A 150 10.75 1.41 18.88
C ALA A 150 12.23 1.32 18.44
N ILE A 151 12.97 2.39 18.66
CA ILE A 151 14.37 2.55 18.25
C ILE A 151 15.23 2.94 19.47
N LEU A 152 16.29 2.18 19.75
CA LEU A 152 17.29 2.49 20.76
C LEU A 152 18.42 3.30 20.13
N HIS A 153 18.72 4.45 20.73
CA HIS A 153 19.87 5.30 20.41
C HIS A 153 20.95 5.12 21.48
N PRO A 154 21.97 4.26 21.27
CA PRO A 154 22.94 3.93 22.32
C PRO A 154 23.76 5.13 22.76
N ASP A 155 24.16 5.98 21.82
CA ASP A 155 24.99 7.17 22.08
C ASP A 155 24.27 8.22 22.93
N TYR A 156 22.93 8.22 22.90
CA TYR A 156 22.08 9.14 23.66
C TYR A 156 21.38 8.46 24.85
N GLN A 157 21.59 7.15 25.04
CA GLN A 157 20.89 6.33 26.03
C GLN A 157 19.37 6.55 26.01
N HIS A 158 18.80 6.68 24.81
CA HIS A 158 17.42 7.07 24.61
C HIS A 158 16.67 6.01 23.81
N VAL A 159 15.43 5.72 24.22
CA VAL A 159 14.52 4.86 23.47
C VAL A 159 13.45 5.75 22.85
N GLN A 160 13.43 5.79 21.53
CA GLN A 160 12.44 6.47 20.72
C GLN A 160 11.27 5.52 20.45
N LEU A 161 10.04 5.98 20.66
CA LEU A 161 8.83 5.28 20.27
C LEU A 161 8.25 5.99 19.03
N VAL A 162 8.44 5.45 17.83
CA VAL A 162 8.13 6.15 16.58
C VAL A 162 6.63 6.40 16.44
N TRP A 163 5.81 5.43 16.80
CA TRP A 163 4.36 5.55 16.74
C TRP A 163 3.70 4.78 17.88
N LEU A 164 2.53 5.27 18.29
CA LEU A 164 1.66 4.58 19.22
C LEU A 164 0.22 4.69 18.70
N LYS A 165 -0.44 3.54 18.50
CA LYS A 165 -1.84 3.48 18.09
C LYS A 165 -2.70 3.07 19.28
N LEU A 166 -3.79 3.79 19.52
CA LEU A 166 -4.79 3.50 20.55
C LEU A 166 -6.17 3.43 19.91
N GLU A 167 -6.99 2.52 20.42
CA GLU A 167 -8.42 2.49 20.12
C GLU A 167 -9.19 3.23 21.21
N CYS A 168 -10.10 4.12 20.80
CA CYS A 168 -10.95 4.86 21.73
C CYS A 168 -11.95 3.90 22.41
N PRO A 169 -11.97 3.81 23.75
CA PRO A 169 -12.74 2.79 24.44
C PRO A 169 -14.25 3.03 24.30
N HIS A 170 -15.01 1.96 24.06
CA HIS A 170 -16.47 2.03 23.88
C HIS A 170 -17.23 2.48 25.13
N ASP A 171 -16.64 2.33 26.31
CA ASP A 171 -17.23 2.69 27.60
C ASP A 171 -17.26 4.20 27.86
N GLY A 172 -16.64 4.99 26.98
CA GLY A 172 -16.60 6.45 27.10
C GLY A 172 -15.84 6.94 28.32
N SER A 173 -14.82 6.20 28.78
CA SER A 173 -14.08 6.51 30.01
C SER A 173 -12.68 7.06 29.73
N VAL A 174 -12.38 8.25 30.30
CA VAL A 174 -11.06 8.90 30.17
C VAL A 174 -9.98 8.05 30.80
N LYS A 175 -10.33 7.40 31.92
CA LYS A 175 -9.43 6.49 32.63
C LYS A 175 -9.11 5.26 31.80
N SER A 176 -10.09 4.70 31.08
CA SER A 176 -9.90 3.54 30.21
C SER A 176 -8.96 3.87 29.05
N LEU A 177 -9.11 5.06 28.45
CA LEU A 177 -8.18 5.54 27.42
C LEU A 177 -6.74 5.68 27.98
N CYS A 178 -6.60 6.20 29.20
CA CYS A 178 -5.28 6.31 29.83
C CYS A 178 -4.65 4.96 30.12
N ILE A 179 -5.44 3.97 30.56
CA ILE A 179 -4.97 2.61 30.79
C ILE A 179 -4.50 1.99 29.48
N ASN A 180 -5.28 2.15 28.40
CA ASN A 180 -4.91 1.67 27.06
C ASN A 180 -3.60 2.30 26.58
N PHE A 181 -3.37 3.60 26.85
CA PHE A 181 -2.09 4.25 26.55
C PHE A 181 -0.92 3.54 27.24
N PHE A 182 -0.98 3.38 28.56
CA PHE A 182 0.13 2.75 29.29
C PHE A 182 0.36 1.31 28.86
N ARG A 183 -0.73 0.55 28.64
CA ARG A 183 -0.65 -0.83 28.17
C ARG A 183 -0.01 -0.93 26.78
N ALA A 184 -0.35 -0.02 25.87
CA ALA A 184 0.26 0.02 24.53
C ALA A 184 1.75 0.38 24.57
N VAL A 185 2.16 1.29 25.48
CA VAL A 185 3.60 1.57 25.70
C VAL A 185 4.31 0.37 26.30
N ASP A 186 3.71 -0.29 27.30
CA ASP A 186 4.25 -1.49 27.94
C ASP A 186 4.43 -2.63 26.94
N GLU A 187 3.49 -2.82 26.01
CA GLU A 187 3.60 -3.80 24.93
C GLU A 187 4.72 -3.45 23.92
N ALA A 188 4.87 -2.16 23.59
CA ALA A 188 5.87 -1.70 22.62
C ALA A 188 7.30 -1.74 23.19
N LEU A 189 7.47 -1.39 24.47
CA LEU A 189 8.79 -1.18 25.10
C LEU A 189 9.15 -2.24 26.14
N ASN A 190 8.23 -3.17 26.44
CA ASN A 190 8.36 -4.17 27.50
C ASN A 190 8.60 -3.53 28.89
N THR A 191 7.78 -2.53 29.23
CA THR A 191 7.80 -1.78 30.49
C THR A 191 6.62 -2.14 31.41
N ASP A 192 6.53 -1.50 32.58
CA ASP A 192 5.50 -1.71 33.61
C ASP A 192 4.78 -0.40 34.02
N TYR A 193 4.59 0.53 33.07
CA TYR A 193 3.97 1.83 33.32
C TYR A 193 2.53 1.73 33.78
N GLN A 194 1.76 0.78 33.27
CA GLN A 194 0.38 0.58 33.70
C GLN A 194 0.35 0.29 35.19
N GLU A 195 1.17 -0.64 35.69
CA GLU A 195 1.23 -0.97 37.11
C GLU A 195 1.81 0.18 37.94
N THR A 196 2.78 0.91 37.39
CA THR A 196 3.43 2.04 38.05
C THR A 196 2.47 3.21 38.28
N TYR A 197 1.73 3.64 37.25
CA TYR A 197 0.90 4.86 37.30
C TYR A 197 -0.59 4.61 37.61
N VAL A 198 -1.14 3.46 37.24
CA VAL A 198 -2.56 3.15 37.45
C VAL A 198 -2.79 2.57 38.84
N LYS A 199 -3.03 3.43 39.83
CA LYS A 199 -3.43 3.04 41.19
C LYS A 199 -4.96 3.08 41.34
N PRO A 200 -5.54 2.36 42.32
CA PRO A 200 -6.99 2.37 42.56
C PRO A 200 -7.58 3.78 42.73
N LYS A 201 -6.81 4.69 43.33
CA LYS A 201 -7.19 6.10 43.60
C LYS A 201 -6.76 7.09 42.51
N SER A 202 -6.13 6.64 41.41
CA SER A 202 -5.69 7.56 40.35
C SER A 202 -6.90 8.19 39.65
N SER A 203 -6.92 9.53 39.63
CA SER A 203 -7.88 10.33 38.87
C SER A 203 -7.49 10.40 37.39
N ALA A 204 -8.45 10.65 36.51
CA ALA A 204 -8.19 10.85 35.08
C ALA A 204 -7.15 11.96 34.84
N GLU A 205 -7.28 13.09 35.54
CA GLU A 205 -6.34 14.23 35.41
C GLU A 205 -4.91 13.87 35.80
N SER A 206 -4.71 13.07 36.86
CA SER A 206 -3.37 12.60 37.24
C SER A 206 -2.77 11.72 36.14
N LEU A 207 -3.56 10.79 35.61
CA LEU A 207 -3.11 9.87 34.57
C LEU A 207 -2.76 10.61 33.28
N LEU A 208 -3.53 11.62 32.89
CA LEU A 208 -3.21 12.47 31.73
C LEU A 208 -1.86 13.18 31.90
N GLY A 209 -1.53 13.64 33.11
CA GLY A 209 -0.22 14.21 33.43
C GLY A 209 0.91 13.18 33.36
N ASP A 210 0.66 11.94 33.75
CA ASP A 210 1.64 10.85 33.66
C ASP A 210 1.84 10.37 32.21
N ILE A 211 0.78 10.35 31.38
CA ILE A 211 0.88 10.11 29.93
C ILE A 211 1.79 11.15 29.29
N ALA A 212 1.60 12.43 29.61
CA ALA A 212 2.44 13.50 29.12
C ALA A 212 3.94 13.26 29.43
N ARG A 213 4.25 12.79 30.65
CA ARG A 213 5.62 12.44 31.03
C ARG A 213 6.15 11.27 30.20
N VAL A 214 5.42 10.15 30.14
CA VAL A 214 5.86 8.95 29.40
C VAL A 214 6.05 9.25 27.92
N ALA A 215 5.15 10.05 27.35
CA ALA A 215 5.20 10.41 25.94
C ALA A 215 6.38 11.33 25.60
N ALA A 216 6.77 12.21 26.53
CA ALA A 216 7.98 13.00 26.42
C ALA A 216 9.25 12.15 26.64
N LEU A 217 9.23 11.24 27.61
CA LEU A 217 10.37 10.39 27.97
C LEU A 217 10.84 9.49 26.82
N HIS A 218 9.91 8.97 26.02
CA HIS A 218 10.21 8.09 24.89
C HIS A 218 10.12 8.79 23.54
N SER A 219 10.06 10.13 23.52
CA SER A 219 9.91 10.92 22.30
C SER A 219 8.88 10.34 21.33
N ILE A 220 7.60 10.23 21.74
CA ILE A 220 6.60 9.59 20.87
C ILE A 220 6.46 10.35 19.55
N GLY A 221 6.72 9.70 18.42
CA GLY A 221 6.73 10.36 17.11
C GLY A 221 5.35 10.77 16.63
N ILE A 222 4.36 9.87 16.75
CA ILE A 222 2.96 10.15 16.44
C ILE A 222 2.05 9.33 17.36
N LEU A 223 0.96 9.95 17.82
CA LEU A 223 -0.12 9.26 18.54
C LEU A 223 -1.34 9.12 17.63
N VAL A 224 -1.72 7.90 17.30
CA VAL A 224 -2.91 7.60 16.50
C VAL A 224 -4.05 7.19 17.42
N ILE A 225 -5.19 7.85 17.29
CA ILE A 225 -6.42 7.54 18.03
C ILE A 225 -7.47 7.06 17.05
N ASP A 226 -7.72 5.75 17.03
CA ASP A 226 -8.73 5.10 16.20
C ASP A 226 -10.11 5.09 16.88
N GLU A 227 -11.15 4.95 16.07
CA GLU A 227 -12.56 4.94 16.51
C GLU A 227 -12.96 6.17 17.36
N ILE A 228 -12.43 7.35 17.00
CA ILE A 228 -12.61 8.59 17.77
C ILE A 228 -14.09 8.99 17.98
N GLN A 229 -15.01 8.51 17.14
CA GLN A 229 -16.45 8.72 17.32
C GLN A 229 -17.01 8.11 18.62
N HIS A 230 -16.29 7.20 19.28
CA HIS A 230 -16.66 6.73 20.62
C HIS A 230 -16.52 7.80 21.70
N LEU A 231 -15.84 8.91 21.39
CA LEU A 231 -15.66 10.02 22.30
C LEU A 231 -16.98 10.78 22.60
N ASP A 232 -17.98 10.69 21.72
CA ASP A 232 -19.33 11.21 21.99
C ASP A 232 -20.07 10.51 23.14
N LYS A 233 -19.67 9.27 23.48
CA LYS A 233 -20.31 8.49 24.54
C LYS A 233 -19.83 8.88 25.94
N PHE A 234 -18.83 9.77 26.03
CA PHE A 234 -18.31 10.25 27.30
C PHE A 234 -19.37 11.10 28.01
N LYS A 235 -19.59 10.84 29.30
CA LYS A 235 -20.54 11.60 30.13
C LYS A 235 -20.27 13.11 30.03
N SER A 236 -21.33 13.92 30.09
CA SER A 236 -21.32 15.37 29.87
C SER A 236 -20.07 16.06 30.47
N GLY A 237 -19.17 16.52 29.59
CA GLY A 237 -17.92 17.23 29.92
C GLY A 237 -16.62 16.42 29.82
N GLY A 238 -16.68 15.08 29.75
CA GLY A 238 -15.49 14.23 29.60
C GLY A 238 -14.84 14.31 28.22
N SER A 239 -15.66 14.50 27.17
CA SER A 239 -15.21 14.68 25.79
C SER A 239 -14.34 15.94 25.63
N ASP A 240 -14.80 17.08 26.15
CA ASP A 240 -14.06 18.34 26.15
C ASP A 240 -12.73 18.23 26.92
N GLN A 241 -12.72 17.50 28.04
CA GLN A 241 -11.51 17.30 28.83
C GLN A 241 -10.43 16.56 28.03
N ILE A 242 -10.80 15.49 27.31
CA ILE A 242 -9.86 14.73 26.47
C ILE A 242 -9.40 15.55 25.27
N LEU A 243 -10.32 16.24 24.59
CA LEU A 243 -9.95 17.08 23.45
C LEU A 243 -8.97 18.18 23.88
N ASN A 244 -9.22 18.81 25.03
CA ASN A 244 -8.29 19.77 25.62
C ASN A 244 -6.94 19.12 26.00
N PHE A 245 -6.93 17.86 26.42
CA PHE A 245 -5.71 17.12 26.67
C PHE A 245 -4.90 16.86 25.40
N PHE A 246 -5.50 16.37 24.31
CA PHE A 246 -4.77 16.19 23.04
C PHE A 246 -4.24 17.52 22.49
N VAL A 247 -5.00 18.59 22.69
CA VAL A 247 -4.55 19.97 22.45
C VAL A 247 -3.35 20.35 23.31
N ALA A 248 -3.34 19.99 24.59
CA ALA A 248 -2.20 20.24 25.46
C ALA A 248 -0.98 19.39 25.05
N LEU A 249 -1.19 18.13 24.67
CA LEU A 249 -0.15 17.21 24.21
C LEU A 249 0.58 17.78 22.97
N THR A 250 -0.18 18.23 21.98
CA THR A 250 0.34 18.82 20.73
C THR A 250 1.00 20.18 20.96
N ASN A 251 0.47 21.02 21.85
CA ASN A 251 1.00 22.36 22.08
C ASN A 251 2.22 22.41 23.02
N VAL A 252 2.21 21.58 24.06
CA VAL A 252 3.21 21.59 25.14
C VAL A 252 4.32 20.58 24.87
N ILE A 253 3.95 19.35 24.50
CA ILE A 253 4.90 18.24 24.33
C ILE A 253 5.31 18.09 22.86
N LYS A 254 4.58 18.74 21.95
CA LYS A 254 4.88 18.71 20.51
C LYS A 254 4.78 17.32 19.90
N ILE A 255 3.85 16.52 20.43
CA ILE A 255 3.51 15.22 19.86
C ILE A 255 2.37 15.39 18.85
N PRO A 256 2.56 14.97 17.60
CA PRO A 256 1.50 14.89 16.61
C PRO A 256 0.41 13.91 17.00
N VAL A 257 -0.86 14.26 16.73
CA VAL A 257 -2.02 13.39 16.98
C VAL A 257 -2.82 13.20 15.70
N LEU A 258 -3.00 11.95 15.28
CA LEU A 258 -3.82 11.55 14.14
C LEU A 258 -5.12 10.91 14.63
N PHE A 259 -6.25 11.52 14.31
CA PHE A 259 -7.57 10.96 14.62
C PHE A 259 -8.09 10.13 13.45
N VAL A 260 -8.53 8.90 13.71
CA VAL A 260 -9.16 8.03 12.72
C VAL A 260 -10.58 7.73 13.19
N GLY A 261 -11.56 7.86 12.29
CA GLY A 261 -12.95 7.62 12.66
C GLY A 261 -13.96 7.75 11.52
N THR A 262 -15.23 7.60 11.87
CA THR A 262 -16.35 7.73 10.93
C THR A 262 -16.80 9.19 10.78
N PRO A 263 -17.63 9.53 9.76
CA PRO A 263 -18.14 10.89 9.58
C PRO A 263 -18.83 11.49 10.82
N LYS A 264 -19.36 10.65 11.71
CA LYS A 264 -19.89 11.06 13.01
C LYS A 264 -18.88 11.85 13.85
N ALA A 265 -17.59 11.54 13.74
CA ALA A 265 -16.55 12.26 14.46
C ALA A 265 -16.47 13.75 14.06
N ASN A 266 -16.98 14.16 12.89
CA ASN A 266 -17.05 15.57 12.53
C ASN A 266 -17.88 16.39 13.53
N GLU A 267 -18.90 15.81 14.13
CA GLU A 267 -19.73 16.46 15.15
C GLU A 267 -18.92 16.75 16.43
N ILE A 268 -17.96 15.88 16.78
CA ILE A 268 -17.07 16.04 17.94
C ILE A 268 -16.13 17.25 17.74
N PHE A 269 -15.67 17.47 16.51
CA PHE A 269 -14.75 18.56 16.18
C PHE A 269 -15.47 19.91 15.93
N SER A 270 -16.78 19.89 15.69
CA SER A 270 -17.60 21.06 15.34
C SER A 270 -17.78 22.12 16.46
N PRO A 271 -18.15 21.77 17.71
CA PRO A 271 -18.38 22.76 18.77
C PRO A 271 -17.07 23.43 19.26
N THR A 272 -15.92 22.78 19.07
CA THR A 272 -14.60 23.38 19.25
C THR A 272 -13.96 23.64 17.89
N MET A 273 -14.47 24.62 17.13
CA MET A 273 -13.85 25.14 15.89
C MET A 273 -12.36 25.54 16.04
N ARG A 274 -11.84 25.64 17.28
CA ARG A 274 -10.41 25.75 17.57
C ARG A 274 -9.63 24.47 17.32
N SER A 275 -10.22 23.29 17.47
CA SER A 275 -9.60 21.98 17.23
C SER A 275 -9.71 21.57 15.75
N ALA A 276 -10.86 21.86 15.10
CA ALA A 276 -11.04 21.62 13.66
C ALA A 276 -10.08 22.43 12.77
N ARG A 277 -9.81 23.70 13.09
CA ARG A 277 -8.77 24.51 12.38
C ARG A 277 -7.34 23.98 12.58
N ARG A 278 -7.10 23.23 13.66
CA ARG A 278 -5.79 22.63 13.97
C ARG A 278 -5.60 21.27 13.31
N ALA A 279 -6.68 20.49 13.18
CA ALA A 279 -6.72 19.29 12.34
C ALA A 279 -6.42 19.55 10.85
N ALA A 280 -6.46 20.81 10.41
CA ALA A 280 -6.30 21.21 9.02
C ALA A 280 -4.84 21.52 8.61
N GLN A 281 -3.84 21.47 9.51
CA GLN A 281 -2.46 21.85 9.16
C GLN A 281 -1.76 20.85 8.22
N PHE A 282 -1.99 19.54 8.37
CA PHE A 282 -1.66 18.56 7.32
C PHE A 282 -2.89 18.13 6.51
N GLY A 283 -3.98 18.91 6.58
CA GLY A 283 -5.28 18.57 6.00
C GLY A 283 -6.06 17.50 6.78
N SER A 284 -7.34 17.38 6.44
CA SER A 284 -8.16 16.21 6.78
C SER A 284 -8.28 15.34 5.55
N LEU A 285 -7.93 14.06 5.66
CA LEU A 285 -8.11 13.12 4.56
C LEU A 285 -9.54 12.54 4.65
N ASN A 286 -10.37 12.86 3.66
CA ASN A 286 -11.63 12.13 3.49
C ASN A 286 -11.31 10.78 2.83
N TRP A 287 -11.43 9.71 3.62
CA TRP A 287 -11.26 8.34 3.20
C TRP A 287 -12.60 7.76 2.76
N GLY A 288 -13.08 8.25 1.63
CA GLY A 288 -14.37 7.88 1.07
C GLY A 288 -14.39 6.46 0.51
N ARG A 289 -15.61 6.03 0.17
CA ARG A 289 -15.83 4.89 -0.74
C ARG A 289 -15.23 5.20 -2.11
N PHE A 290 -14.99 4.17 -2.92
CA PHE A 290 -14.66 4.40 -4.32
C PHE A 290 -15.79 5.16 -5.00
N ASN A 291 -15.43 6.17 -5.77
CA ASN A 291 -16.38 6.85 -6.65
C ASN A 291 -16.42 6.10 -7.98
N ARG A 292 -17.54 6.23 -8.70
CA ARG A 292 -17.65 5.80 -10.09
C ARG A 292 -18.10 6.99 -10.89
N SER A 293 -17.26 7.41 -11.81
CA SER A 293 -17.54 8.49 -12.72
C SER A 293 -18.80 8.20 -13.56
N SER A 294 -19.55 9.25 -13.93
CA SER A 294 -20.79 9.16 -14.72
C SER A 294 -20.58 8.48 -16.08
N GLN A 295 -19.33 8.44 -16.55
CA GLN A 295 -18.88 7.63 -17.67
C GLN A 295 -17.71 6.77 -17.17
N PRO A 296 -17.89 5.45 -17.01
CA PRO A 296 -16.82 4.58 -16.54
C PRO A 296 -15.67 4.61 -17.54
N GLN A 297 -14.63 5.38 -17.22
CA GLN A 297 -13.36 5.34 -17.93
C GLN A 297 -12.53 4.18 -17.38
N LYS A 298 -11.65 3.60 -18.20
CA LYS A 298 -10.71 2.56 -17.74
C LYS A 298 -9.80 3.03 -16.60
N ASP A 299 -9.65 4.35 -16.45
CA ASP A 299 -8.80 4.96 -15.43
C ASP A 299 -9.47 5.18 -14.07
N ASP A 300 -10.73 4.78 -13.91
CA ASP A 300 -11.41 4.90 -12.61
C ASP A 300 -10.79 3.95 -11.57
N GLU A 301 -10.51 4.46 -10.35
CA GLU A 301 -9.85 3.68 -9.28
C GLU A 301 -10.65 2.42 -8.92
N TRP A 302 -11.99 2.49 -8.94
CA TRP A 302 -12.86 1.33 -8.71
C TRP A 302 -12.63 0.22 -9.74
N GLU A 303 -12.51 0.61 -11.01
CA GLU A 303 -12.40 -0.33 -12.12
C GLU A 303 -11.07 -1.08 -12.03
N LYS A 304 -9.98 -0.38 -11.69
CA LYS A 304 -8.66 -0.97 -11.44
C LYS A 304 -8.66 -1.88 -10.21
N PHE A 305 -9.21 -1.40 -9.09
CA PHE A 305 -9.37 -2.17 -7.85
C PHE A 305 -10.11 -3.49 -8.10
N PHE A 306 -11.28 -3.42 -8.74
CA PHE A 306 -12.13 -4.58 -8.97
C PHE A 306 -11.51 -5.56 -9.96
N ALA A 307 -10.85 -5.08 -11.01
CA ALA A 307 -10.13 -5.94 -11.94
C ALA A 307 -9.03 -6.75 -11.26
N ARG A 308 -8.30 -6.15 -10.31
CA ARG A 308 -7.27 -6.84 -9.51
C ARG A 308 -7.87 -7.82 -8.51
N LEU A 309 -8.97 -7.46 -7.85
CA LEU A 309 -9.72 -8.36 -6.97
C LEU A 309 -10.23 -9.58 -7.73
N TRP A 310 -10.80 -9.38 -8.93
CA TRP A 310 -11.40 -10.45 -9.72
C TRP A 310 -10.40 -11.51 -10.20
N LYS A 311 -9.12 -11.16 -10.32
CA LYS A 311 -8.03 -12.11 -10.61
C LYS A 311 -7.79 -13.10 -9.46
N LEU A 312 -8.24 -12.80 -8.24
CA LEU A 312 -8.05 -13.64 -7.05
C LEU A 312 -9.08 -14.77 -6.94
N GLN A 313 -9.19 -15.59 -7.98
CA GLN A 313 -10.07 -16.77 -8.01
C GLN A 313 -9.32 -18.06 -7.67
N TRP A 314 -9.84 -18.79 -6.67
CA TRP A 314 -9.34 -20.13 -6.28
C TRP A 314 -9.97 -21.27 -7.10
N PHE A 315 -10.50 -20.95 -8.27
CA PHE A 315 -11.11 -21.92 -9.18
C PHE A 315 -10.06 -22.60 -10.04
N GLN A 316 -10.32 -23.85 -10.43
CA GLN A 316 -9.50 -24.57 -11.41
C GLN A 316 -9.55 -23.88 -12.78
N SER A 317 -10.69 -23.29 -13.12
CA SER A 317 -10.89 -22.50 -14.34
C SER A 317 -11.45 -21.13 -13.98
N PRO A 318 -10.60 -20.10 -13.84
CA PRO A 318 -11.05 -18.75 -13.50
C PRO A 318 -12.03 -18.18 -14.54
N VAL A 319 -13.07 -17.51 -14.05
CA VAL A 319 -14.10 -16.87 -14.87
C VAL A 319 -13.59 -15.50 -15.33
N PRO A 320 -13.65 -15.17 -16.63
CA PRO A 320 -13.24 -13.85 -17.12
C PRO A 320 -14.17 -12.76 -16.58
N LEU A 321 -13.58 -11.59 -16.29
CA LEU A 321 -14.36 -10.42 -15.87
C LEU A 321 -15.22 -9.93 -17.04
N THR A 322 -16.51 -9.72 -16.79
CA THR A 322 -17.44 -9.11 -17.74
C THR A 322 -18.00 -7.81 -17.16
N ASP A 323 -18.37 -6.87 -18.04
CA ASP A 323 -18.90 -5.58 -17.60
C ASP A 323 -20.21 -5.74 -16.82
N GLY A 324 -21.05 -6.71 -17.18
CA GLY A 324 -22.29 -7.01 -16.45
C GLY A 324 -22.05 -7.52 -15.01
N ILE A 325 -20.97 -8.26 -14.76
CA ILE A 325 -20.57 -8.64 -13.39
C ILE A 325 -20.09 -7.41 -12.63
N ARG A 326 -19.30 -6.57 -13.30
CA ARG A 326 -18.73 -5.35 -12.69
C ARG A 326 -19.82 -4.37 -12.26
N ASP A 327 -20.80 -4.15 -13.13
CA ASP A 327 -21.97 -3.31 -12.83
C ASP A 327 -22.79 -3.87 -11.67
N LEU A 328 -22.96 -5.20 -11.61
CA LEU A 328 -23.69 -5.85 -10.53
C LEU A 328 -22.97 -5.70 -9.18
N PHE A 329 -21.64 -5.86 -9.16
CA PHE A 329 -20.85 -5.62 -7.95
C PHE A 329 -20.92 -4.16 -7.54
N TRP A 330 -20.86 -3.21 -8.47
CA TRP A 330 -21.07 -1.80 -8.16
C TRP A 330 -22.46 -1.57 -7.55
N GLU A 331 -23.51 -2.15 -8.13
CA GLU A 331 -24.88 -2.04 -7.64
C GLU A 331 -25.00 -2.50 -6.18
N TYR A 332 -24.38 -3.62 -5.82
CA TYR A 332 -24.46 -4.26 -4.50
C TYR A 332 -23.42 -3.82 -3.48
N THR A 333 -22.44 -3.03 -3.86
CA THR A 333 -21.37 -2.59 -2.94
C THR A 333 -21.28 -1.08 -2.84
N GLN A 334 -21.74 -0.37 -3.87
CA GLN A 334 -21.73 1.09 -3.97
C GLN A 334 -20.35 1.70 -3.69
N GLY A 335 -19.27 0.99 -4.06
CA GLY A 335 -17.88 1.42 -3.89
C GLY A 335 -17.27 1.15 -2.51
N ILE A 336 -17.98 0.46 -1.61
CA ILE A 336 -17.41 0.08 -0.30
C ILE A 336 -16.51 -1.15 -0.48
N ALA A 337 -15.19 -0.92 -0.36
CA ALA A 337 -14.15 -1.93 -0.61
C ALA A 337 -14.38 -3.22 0.19
N HIS A 338 -14.62 -3.12 1.52
CA HIS A 338 -14.82 -4.30 2.35
C HIS A 338 -16.04 -5.13 1.93
N ILE A 339 -17.17 -4.50 1.59
CA ILE A 339 -18.37 -5.22 1.12
C ILE A 339 -18.07 -5.91 -0.21
N ALA A 340 -17.32 -5.27 -1.11
CA ALA A 340 -16.93 -5.88 -2.39
C ALA A 340 -16.05 -7.12 -2.21
N VAL A 341 -15.04 -7.04 -1.33
CA VAL A 341 -14.15 -8.16 -1.02
C VAL A 341 -14.93 -9.29 -0.34
N VAL A 342 -15.81 -8.98 0.62
CA VAL A 342 -16.64 -9.97 1.33
C VAL A 342 -17.62 -10.64 0.36
N LEU A 343 -18.35 -9.88 -0.46
CA LEU A 343 -19.27 -10.44 -1.45
C LEU A 343 -18.55 -11.37 -2.42
N PHE A 344 -17.36 -10.97 -2.90
CA PHE A 344 -16.54 -11.79 -3.78
C PHE A 344 -16.08 -13.09 -3.10
N TYR A 345 -15.60 -13.01 -1.86
CA TYR A 345 -15.22 -14.17 -1.05
C TYR A 345 -16.40 -15.13 -0.85
N LEU A 346 -17.57 -14.64 -0.44
CA LEU A 346 -18.75 -15.47 -0.21
C LEU A 346 -19.24 -16.15 -1.50
N CYS A 347 -19.20 -15.45 -2.64
CA CYS A 347 -19.50 -16.04 -3.94
C CYS A 347 -18.57 -17.22 -4.26
N GLN A 348 -17.26 -17.07 -4.03
CA GLN A 348 -16.30 -18.16 -4.24
C GLN A 348 -16.56 -19.35 -3.32
N VAL A 349 -16.82 -19.10 -2.03
CA VAL A 349 -17.11 -20.14 -1.05
C VAL A 349 -18.37 -20.92 -1.45
N ARG A 350 -19.44 -20.23 -1.84
CA ARG A 350 -20.70 -20.85 -2.26
C ARG A 350 -20.52 -21.68 -3.53
N ALA A 351 -19.80 -21.15 -4.52
CA ALA A 351 -19.49 -21.86 -5.77
C ALA A 351 -18.74 -23.18 -5.51
N VAL A 352 -17.76 -23.14 -4.62
CA VAL A 352 -16.94 -24.32 -4.26
C VAL A 352 -17.73 -25.34 -3.44
N ILE A 353 -18.56 -24.91 -2.48
CA ILE A 353 -19.40 -25.83 -1.70
C ILE A 353 -20.41 -26.56 -2.58
N VAL A 354 -21.01 -25.86 -3.56
CA VAL A 354 -21.94 -26.46 -4.51
C VAL A 354 -21.22 -27.37 -5.53
N GLY A 355 -19.89 -27.28 -5.63
CA GLY A 355 -19.08 -28.01 -6.61
C GLY A 355 -19.18 -27.44 -8.03
N LYS A 356 -19.73 -26.23 -8.18
CA LYS A 356 -19.81 -25.51 -9.45
C LYS A 356 -19.01 -24.22 -9.32
N GLU A 357 -17.73 -24.28 -9.72
CA GLU A 357 -16.76 -23.17 -9.64
C GLU A 357 -17.02 -22.09 -10.71
N LEU A 358 -18.22 -21.50 -10.67
CA LEU A 358 -18.67 -20.46 -11.58
C LEU A 358 -19.36 -19.37 -10.77
N ILE A 359 -18.88 -18.13 -10.92
CA ILE A 359 -19.58 -16.95 -10.41
C ILE A 359 -20.43 -16.39 -11.55
N ASP A 360 -21.74 -16.57 -11.44
CA ASP A 360 -22.73 -15.98 -12.34
C ASP A 360 -23.62 -14.96 -11.62
N ARG A 361 -24.41 -14.20 -12.39
CA ARG A 361 -25.32 -13.19 -11.85
C ARG A 361 -26.28 -13.75 -10.79
N LYS A 362 -26.82 -14.95 -11.01
CA LYS A 362 -27.77 -15.59 -10.09
C LYS A 362 -27.13 -15.93 -8.75
N LEU A 363 -25.88 -16.39 -8.77
CA LEU A 363 -25.11 -16.67 -7.56
C LEU A 363 -24.86 -15.39 -6.78
N ILE A 364 -24.41 -14.32 -7.45
CA ILE A 364 -24.13 -13.03 -6.82
C ILE A 364 -25.40 -12.47 -6.17
N GLU A 365 -26.52 -12.45 -6.90
CA GLU A 365 -27.83 -12.04 -6.38
C GLU A 365 -28.25 -12.86 -5.16
N LYS A 366 -28.08 -14.18 -5.22
CA LYS A 366 -28.44 -15.08 -4.12
C LYS A 366 -27.60 -14.83 -2.87
N VAL A 367 -26.27 -14.76 -3.01
CA VAL A 367 -25.34 -14.52 -1.90
C VAL A 367 -25.59 -13.14 -1.29
N TYR A 368 -25.77 -12.12 -2.13
CA TYR A 368 -26.12 -10.78 -1.65
C TYR A 368 -27.41 -10.79 -0.82
N ASN A 369 -28.45 -11.47 -1.30
CA ASN A 369 -29.74 -11.50 -0.61
C ASN A 369 -29.76 -12.35 0.66
N GLU A 370 -29.09 -13.50 0.66
CA GLU A 370 -29.08 -14.44 1.78
C GLU A 370 -28.08 -14.02 2.87
N GLU A 371 -26.85 -13.62 2.49
CA GLU A 371 -25.72 -13.49 3.43
C GLU A 371 -25.39 -12.03 3.78
N LEU A 372 -25.80 -11.05 2.94
CA LEU A 372 -25.55 -9.62 3.16
C LEU A 372 -26.82 -8.81 3.45
N SER A 373 -27.92 -9.47 3.83
CA SER A 373 -29.22 -8.83 4.11
C SER A 373 -29.13 -7.67 5.13
N ILE A 374 -28.23 -7.76 6.11
CA ILE A 374 -28.02 -6.74 7.16
C ILE A 374 -27.55 -5.40 6.56
N VAL A 375 -26.74 -5.41 5.50
CA VAL A 375 -26.18 -4.20 4.89
C VAL A 375 -27.06 -3.62 3.77
N HIS A 376 -28.12 -4.32 3.35
CA HIS A 376 -29.01 -3.86 2.27
C HIS A 376 -29.59 -2.47 2.48
N PRO A 377 -30.13 -2.12 3.66
CA PRO A 377 -30.73 -0.80 3.86
C PRO A 377 -29.71 0.33 3.64
N MET A 378 -28.48 0.08 4.08
CA MET A 378 -27.34 1.00 3.96
C MET A 378 -26.92 1.19 2.49
N ILE A 379 -26.82 0.09 1.74
CA ILE A 379 -26.47 0.10 0.31
C ILE A 379 -27.57 0.76 -0.51
N ASN A 380 -28.83 0.51 -0.19
CA ASN A 380 -29.97 1.12 -0.86
C ASN A 380 -30.02 2.64 -0.61
N ALA A 381 -29.68 3.10 0.59
CA ALA A 381 -29.57 4.53 0.90
C ALA A 381 -28.48 5.20 0.04
N LEU A 382 -27.30 4.57 -0.08
CA LEU A 382 -26.22 5.07 -0.95
C LEU A 382 -26.61 5.10 -2.42
N ARG A 383 -27.32 4.06 -2.89
CA ARG A 383 -27.81 3.97 -4.27
C ARG A 383 -28.86 5.02 -4.58
N GLY A 384 -29.75 5.29 -3.62
CA GLY A 384 -30.78 6.31 -3.73
C GLY A 384 -30.21 7.73 -3.77
N GLY A 385 -28.99 7.94 -3.27
CA GLY A 385 -28.32 9.25 -3.25
C GLY A 385 -29.03 10.30 -2.40
N ARG A 386 -30.04 9.91 -1.61
CA ARG A 386 -30.82 10.81 -0.76
C ARG A 386 -30.05 11.07 0.52
N GLU A 387 -29.57 12.30 0.69
CA GLU A 387 -28.80 12.73 1.86
C GLU A 387 -29.52 12.39 3.18
N GLU A 388 -30.84 12.58 3.24
CA GLU A 388 -31.67 12.25 4.42
C GLU A 388 -31.67 10.76 4.78
N GLU A 389 -31.53 9.86 3.80
CA GLU A 389 -31.46 8.42 4.06
C GLU A 389 -30.06 7.96 4.41
N ILE A 390 -29.03 8.60 3.82
CA ILE A 390 -27.63 8.35 4.12
C ILE A 390 -27.33 8.77 5.56
N LEU A 391 -27.80 9.94 5.99
CA LEU A 391 -27.63 10.46 7.34
C LEU A 391 -28.26 9.58 8.44
N LYS A 392 -29.23 8.72 8.11
CA LYS A 392 -29.80 7.75 9.06
C LYS A 392 -28.77 6.71 9.50
N TYR A 393 -27.72 6.50 8.72
CA TYR A 393 -26.66 5.54 8.99
C TYR A 393 -25.38 6.31 9.33
N ALA A 394 -25.02 6.32 10.61
CA ALA A 394 -23.87 7.08 11.12
C ALA A 394 -22.50 6.69 10.51
N ASP A 395 -22.42 5.51 9.91
CA ASP A 395 -21.20 4.97 9.31
C ASP A 395 -21.09 5.24 7.80
N LEU A 396 -22.09 5.89 7.20
CA LEU A 396 -22.10 6.27 5.79
C LEU A 396 -21.61 7.70 5.58
N ASP A 397 -20.89 7.90 4.49
CA ASP A 397 -20.42 9.22 4.04
C ASP A 397 -21.40 9.82 3.03
N LEU A 398 -21.53 11.14 3.07
CA LEU A 398 -22.32 11.88 2.10
C LEU A 398 -21.54 11.93 0.78
N PRO A 399 -22.21 11.83 -0.39
CA PRO A 399 -21.56 12.10 -1.67
C PRO A 399 -21.19 13.59 -1.73
N LEU A 400 -19.99 13.95 -1.26
CA LEU A 400 -19.46 15.31 -1.39
C LEU A 400 -19.10 15.59 -2.84
N LYS A 401 -19.42 16.79 -3.32
CA LYS A 401 -18.86 17.30 -4.57
C LYS A 401 -17.36 17.50 -4.38
N GLU A 402 -16.59 16.91 -5.27
CA GLU A 402 -15.13 16.91 -5.28
C GLU A 402 -14.55 18.29 -4.95
N VAL A 403 -13.72 18.36 -3.90
CA VAL A 403 -12.64 19.33 -3.88
C VAL A 403 -11.56 18.72 -4.75
N LEU A 404 -11.30 19.32 -5.91
CA LEU A 404 -10.20 18.94 -6.81
C LEU A 404 -8.91 18.81 -5.99
N VAL A 405 -8.38 17.59 -5.87
CA VAL A 405 -7.06 17.36 -5.28
C VAL A 405 -6.05 17.27 -6.43
N LEU A 406 -5.14 18.24 -6.48
CA LEU A 406 -4.02 18.30 -7.40
C LEU A 406 -3.00 17.21 -7.05
N ALA A 407 -3.19 16.02 -7.62
CA ALA A 407 -2.18 14.97 -7.69
C ALA A 407 -2.27 14.31 -9.08
N GLU A 408 -1.88 15.06 -10.10
CA GLU A 408 -1.70 14.54 -11.45
C GLU A 408 -0.41 13.70 -11.49
N GLY A 409 -0.49 12.43 -11.94
CA GLY A 409 0.67 11.57 -12.20
C GLY A 409 0.87 10.34 -11.28
N SER A 410 0.04 10.12 -10.25
CA SER A 410 0.23 8.97 -9.35
C SER A 410 -0.33 7.65 -9.87
N ASP A 411 -1.33 7.67 -10.76
CA ASP A 411 -2.01 6.43 -11.21
C ASP A 411 -1.12 5.54 -12.06
N GLU A 412 -0.38 6.12 -13.01
CA GLU A 412 0.58 5.39 -13.86
C GLU A 412 1.69 4.77 -13.01
N VAL A 413 2.20 5.53 -12.03
CA VAL A 413 3.26 5.09 -11.12
C VAL A 413 2.80 3.92 -10.23
N ILE A 414 1.55 3.98 -9.76
CA ILE A 414 0.95 2.88 -9.01
C ILE A 414 0.86 1.64 -9.93
N GLU A 415 0.34 1.78 -11.15
CA GLU A 415 0.26 0.68 -12.12
C GLU A 415 1.62 0.07 -12.45
N ASP A 416 2.65 0.88 -12.68
CA ASP A 416 4.01 0.42 -12.92
C ASP A 416 4.55 -0.40 -11.74
N ALA A 417 4.29 0.03 -10.49
CA ALA A 417 4.65 -0.74 -9.31
C ALA A 417 3.95 -2.11 -9.29
N PHE A 418 2.66 -2.16 -9.63
CA PHE A 418 1.91 -3.41 -9.77
C PHE A 418 2.47 -4.32 -10.88
N GLU A 419 2.82 -3.75 -12.04
CA GLU A 419 3.37 -4.53 -13.16
C GLU A 419 4.75 -5.11 -12.83
N GLN A 420 5.61 -4.31 -12.19
CA GLN A 420 6.92 -4.76 -11.71
C GLN A 420 6.76 -5.90 -10.69
N GLU A 421 5.80 -5.82 -9.78
CA GLU A 421 5.57 -6.85 -8.78
C GLU A 421 4.88 -8.10 -9.36
N GLU A 422 3.97 -7.97 -10.32
CA GLU A 422 3.47 -9.13 -11.09
C GLU A 422 4.61 -9.79 -11.90
N SER A 423 5.55 -9.01 -12.42
CA SER A 423 6.72 -9.53 -13.14
C SER A 423 7.68 -10.27 -12.21
N SER A 424 7.89 -9.78 -10.98
CA SER A 424 8.72 -10.46 -9.98
C SER A 424 8.07 -11.76 -9.53
N LEU A 425 6.76 -11.79 -9.31
CA LEU A 425 5.99 -13.01 -9.02
C LEU A 425 6.09 -14.05 -10.14
N ARG A 426 6.06 -13.62 -11.41
CA ARG A 426 6.26 -14.52 -12.57
C ARG A 426 7.70 -15.02 -12.64
N SER A 427 8.68 -14.16 -12.37
CA SER A 427 10.10 -14.50 -12.30
C SER A 427 10.38 -15.51 -11.18
N ASP A 428 9.72 -15.41 -10.03
CA ASP A 428 9.79 -16.39 -8.96
C ASP A 428 9.30 -17.77 -9.43
N LYS A 429 8.13 -17.83 -10.09
CA LYS A 429 7.58 -19.09 -10.65
C LYS A 429 8.54 -19.68 -11.70
N GLN A 430 9.13 -18.85 -12.55
CA GLN A 430 10.13 -19.28 -13.53
C GLN A 430 11.41 -19.82 -12.84
N SER A 431 11.89 -19.16 -11.79
CA SER A 431 13.09 -19.57 -11.05
C SER A 431 12.87 -20.91 -10.34
N GLN A 432 11.69 -21.12 -9.76
CA GLN A 432 11.30 -22.40 -9.16
C GLN A 432 11.20 -23.52 -10.20
N LEU A 433 10.64 -23.22 -11.38
CA LEU A 433 10.57 -24.18 -12.48
C LEU A 433 11.97 -24.53 -13.01
N VAL A 434 12.87 -23.56 -13.15
CA VAL A 434 14.28 -23.81 -13.54
C VAL A 434 14.99 -24.71 -12.55
N ALA A 435 14.84 -24.46 -11.25
CA ALA A 435 15.42 -25.30 -10.20
C ALA A 435 14.91 -26.74 -10.26
N LEU A 436 13.60 -26.93 -10.50
CA LEU A 436 13.01 -28.26 -10.69
C LEU A 436 13.52 -28.95 -11.96
N LEU A 437 13.58 -28.25 -13.09
CA LEU A 437 14.09 -28.82 -14.35
C LEU A 437 15.56 -29.25 -14.22
N GLN A 438 16.39 -28.49 -13.50
CA GLN A 438 17.78 -28.85 -13.19
C GLN A 438 17.86 -30.09 -12.30
N GLN A 439 16.99 -30.21 -11.28
CA GLN A 439 16.88 -31.43 -10.46
C GLN A 439 16.48 -32.67 -11.28
N PHE A 440 15.72 -32.47 -12.36
CA PHE A 440 15.33 -33.53 -13.31
C PHE A 440 16.36 -33.76 -14.44
N ASN A 441 17.62 -33.35 -14.26
CA ASN A 441 18.74 -33.57 -15.19
C ASN A 441 18.61 -32.84 -16.55
N ILE A 442 17.87 -31.73 -16.60
CA ILE A 442 17.90 -30.82 -17.76
C ILE A 442 19.05 -29.83 -17.55
N GLY A 443 19.95 -29.75 -18.53
CA GLY A 443 21.16 -28.91 -18.44
C GLY A 443 20.85 -27.45 -18.10
N SER A 444 21.74 -26.83 -17.32
CA SER A 444 21.65 -25.44 -16.84
C SER A 444 21.36 -24.42 -17.95
N ASP A 445 21.77 -24.72 -19.17
CA ASP A 445 21.67 -23.83 -20.32
C ASP A 445 20.31 -23.95 -21.02
N LEU A 446 19.67 -25.11 -20.92
CA LEU A 446 18.37 -25.40 -21.54
C LEU A 446 17.19 -25.17 -20.58
N ALA A 447 17.39 -25.38 -19.28
CA ALA A 447 16.36 -25.23 -18.27
C ALA A 447 15.67 -23.84 -18.27
N PRO A 448 16.39 -22.69 -18.41
CA PRO A 448 15.77 -21.37 -18.47
C PRO A 448 14.93 -21.15 -19.73
N ILE A 449 15.40 -21.69 -20.86
CA ILE A 449 14.75 -21.55 -22.18
C ILE A 449 13.47 -22.39 -22.20
N LEU A 450 13.55 -23.63 -21.73
CA LEU A 450 12.41 -24.54 -21.66
C LEU A 450 11.38 -24.08 -20.63
N ALA A 451 11.80 -23.55 -19.48
CA ALA A 451 10.91 -22.95 -18.49
C ALA A 451 10.11 -21.79 -19.10
N LYS A 452 10.78 -20.87 -19.81
CA LYS A 452 10.13 -19.73 -20.46
C LYS A 452 9.15 -20.19 -21.55
N GLN A 453 9.57 -21.14 -22.38
CA GLN A 453 8.74 -21.67 -23.46
C GLN A 453 7.53 -22.46 -22.95
N ALA A 454 7.69 -23.23 -21.87
CA ALA A 454 6.60 -23.97 -21.25
C ALA A 454 5.58 -23.03 -20.59
N MET A 455 6.04 -21.97 -19.93
CA MET A 455 5.14 -20.95 -19.37
C MET A 455 4.36 -20.17 -20.45
N GLU A 456 4.96 -19.95 -21.63
CA GLU A 456 4.27 -19.32 -22.77
C GLU A 456 3.27 -20.25 -23.46
N GLN A 457 3.58 -21.55 -23.58
CA GLN A 457 2.72 -22.52 -24.25
C GLN A 457 1.60 -23.07 -23.37
N PHE A 458 1.84 -23.20 -22.07
CA PHE A 458 0.92 -23.79 -21.10
C PHE A 458 0.75 -22.90 -19.86
N PRO A 459 0.17 -21.69 -19.99
CA PRO A 459 0.06 -20.71 -18.90
C PRO A 459 -0.81 -21.17 -17.71
N ASN A 460 -1.61 -22.22 -17.88
CA ASN A 460 -2.55 -22.73 -16.88
C ASN A 460 -2.12 -24.08 -16.23
N GLU A 461 -0.94 -24.61 -16.55
CA GLU A 461 -0.44 -25.84 -15.92
C GLU A 461 0.34 -25.58 -14.62
N ASP A 462 0.27 -26.55 -13.70
CA ASP A 462 0.99 -26.57 -12.44
C ASP A 462 2.49 -26.81 -12.63
N LEU A 463 3.30 -26.57 -11.59
CA LEU A 463 4.78 -26.64 -11.71
C LEU A 463 5.25 -28.05 -12.13
N PHE A 464 4.57 -29.10 -11.65
CA PHE A 464 4.85 -30.49 -12.02
C PHE A 464 4.30 -30.86 -13.40
N GLY A 465 3.14 -30.34 -13.82
CA GLY A 465 2.60 -30.49 -15.18
C GLY A 465 3.52 -29.85 -16.21
N LEU A 466 4.02 -28.63 -15.94
CA LEU A 466 5.00 -27.95 -16.78
C LEU A 466 6.28 -28.79 -16.93
N VAL A 467 6.80 -29.38 -15.85
CA VAL A 467 7.94 -30.30 -15.92
C VAL A 467 7.61 -31.55 -16.73
N ALA A 468 6.41 -32.12 -16.57
CA ALA A 468 5.96 -33.28 -17.33
C ALA A 468 5.85 -32.97 -18.83
N LYS A 469 5.31 -31.81 -19.20
CA LYS A 469 5.23 -31.34 -20.60
C LYS A 469 6.59 -31.05 -21.21
N VAL A 470 7.50 -30.45 -20.43
CA VAL A 470 8.91 -30.28 -20.84
C VAL A 470 9.60 -31.62 -21.06
N LYS A 471 9.22 -32.66 -20.31
CA LYS A 471 9.75 -34.02 -20.45
C LYS A 471 9.11 -34.79 -21.61
N GLU A 472 7.83 -34.55 -21.89
CA GLU A 472 7.11 -35.05 -23.08
C GLU A 472 7.62 -34.40 -24.37
N LEU A 473 8.19 -33.21 -24.31
CA LEU A 473 8.87 -32.52 -25.40
C LEU A 473 10.21 -33.18 -25.82
N LYS A 474 10.44 -34.46 -25.52
CA LYS A 474 11.54 -35.21 -26.13
C LYS A 474 11.20 -35.52 -27.58
N ASP A 475 11.97 -34.84 -28.44
CA ASP A 475 12.02 -34.85 -29.90
C ASP A 475 10.92 -34.08 -30.64
N PRO A 476 11.06 -32.74 -30.72
CA PRO A 476 10.93 -32.05 -31.99
C PRO A 476 12.34 -31.86 -32.56
N THR A 477 12.59 -32.53 -33.68
CA THR A 477 13.63 -32.13 -34.64
C THR A 477 13.61 -30.61 -34.80
N PRO A 478 14.78 -29.94 -34.89
CA PRO A 478 14.81 -28.48 -34.98
C PRO A 478 14.13 -28.04 -36.28
N GLN A 479 12.84 -27.67 -36.19
CA GLN A 479 12.20 -26.90 -37.22
C GLN A 479 12.75 -25.49 -37.11
N ILE A 480 13.80 -25.24 -37.88
CA ILE A 480 14.22 -23.89 -38.25
C ILE A 480 13.02 -23.26 -38.97
N LYS A 481 12.16 -22.57 -38.20
CA LYS A 481 11.17 -21.67 -38.77
C LYS A 481 11.95 -20.61 -39.52
N LYS A 482 11.94 -20.69 -40.86
CA LYS A 482 12.39 -19.62 -41.75
C LYS A 482 11.73 -18.32 -41.25
N LYS A 483 12.54 -17.41 -40.68
CA LYS A 483 12.11 -16.04 -40.44
C LYS A 483 11.54 -15.52 -41.75
N LYS A 484 10.26 -15.13 -41.77
CA LYS A 484 9.76 -14.23 -42.80
C LYS A 484 10.57 -12.94 -42.65
N GLN A 485 11.60 -12.79 -43.48
CA GLN A 485 12.30 -11.52 -43.63
C GLN A 485 11.24 -10.47 -43.98
N LYS A 486 11.22 -9.37 -43.22
CA LYS A 486 10.60 -8.12 -43.66
C LYS A 486 11.08 -7.85 -45.09
N LYS A 487 10.17 -7.49 -46.00
CA LYS A 487 10.56 -6.87 -47.26
C LYS A 487 11.27 -5.56 -46.90
N GLU A 488 12.59 -5.62 -46.77
CA GLU A 488 13.44 -4.45 -46.86
C GLU A 488 13.34 -3.97 -48.31
N SER A 489 12.93 -2.72 -48.48
CA SER A 489 13.06 -2.00 -49.75
C SER A 489 14.48 -2.16 -50.25
N GLY A 490 14.65 -2.72 -51.45
CA GLY A 490 15.97 -3.03 -52.00
C GLY A 490 16.88 -1.80 -51.98
N TYR A 491 18.01 -1.91 -51.29
CA TYR A 491 19.07 -0.92 -51.39
C TYR A 491 19.70 -1.05 -52.78
N THR A 492 19.67 0.02 -53.58
CA THR A 492 20.46 0.12 -54.80
C THR A 492 21.91 0.39 -54.42
N PRO A 493 22.87 -0.47 -54.80
CA PRO A 493 24.28 -0.25 -54.48
C PRO A 493 24.79 1.01 -55.20
N VAL A 494 25.41 1.92 -54.44
CA VAL A 494 26.16 3.05 -54.98
C VAL A 494 27.61 2.61 -55.12
N TYR A 495 28.12 2.54 -56.35
CA TYR A 495 29.51 2.18 -56.61
C TYR A 495 30.38 3.43 -56.62
N ILE A 496 31.56 3.31 -56.01
CA ILE A 496 32.61 4.35 -56.00
C ILE A 496 33.46 4.25 -57.26
N ASP A 497 34.09 5.35 -57.66
CA ASP A 497 34.95 5.40 -58.84
C ASP A 497 36.17 4.47 -58.65
N GLY A 498 36.40 3.55 -59.58
CA GLY A 498 37.39 2.47 -59.46
C GLY A 498 36.93 1.18 -58.75
N ASP A 499 35.62 1.01 -58.47
CA ASP A 499 35.10 -0.23 -57.86
C ASP A 499 35.28 -1.43 -58.81
N LEU A 500 36.05 -2.43 -58.33
CA LEU A 500 36.36 -3.66 -59.07
C LEU A 500 35.12 -4.46 -59.49
N ARG A 501 33.97 -4.24 -58.84
CA ARG A 501 32.71 -4.91 -59.19
C ARG A 501 32.06 -4.34 -60.44
N VAL A 502 32.39 -3.11 -60.82
CA VAL A 502 31.94 -2.46 -62.07
C VAL A 502 32.95 -2.69 -63.19
N LEU A 503 34.24 -2.82 -62.86
CA LEU A 503 35.33 -3.08 -63.81
C LEU A 503 35.39 -4.53 -64.31
N ARG A 504 34.59 -5.43 -63.73
CA ARG A 504 34.60 -6.85 -64.07
C ARG A 504 33.57 -7.18 -65.16
N ASP A 505 34.03 -7.38 -66.38
CA ASP A 505 33.28 -7.99 -67.47
C ASP A 505 33.30 -9.53 -67.40
N SER A 506 32.43 -10.17 -68.17
CA SER A 506 32.38 -11.63 -68.37
C SER A 506 33.55 -12.18 -69.18
N ASP A 507 34.21 -11.34 -70.00
CA ASP A 507 35.36 -11.72 -70.81
C ASP A 507 36.69 -11.58 -70.02
N PRO A 508 37.47 -12.66 -69.82
CA PRO A 508 38.73 -12.63 -69.07
C PRO A 508 39.79 -11.69 -69.63
N ASP A 509 39.89 -11.54 -70.96
CA ASP A 509 40.96 -10.76 -71.59
C ASP A 509 40.69 -9.25 -71.45
N VAL A 510 39.42 -8.85 -71.55
CA VAL A 510 38.97 -7.46 -71.34
C VAL A 510 39.15 -7.04 -69.87
N ASN A 511 38.93 -7.97 -68.92
CA ASN A 511 39.19 -7.73 -67.50
C ASN A 511 40.65 -7.47 -67.23
N TYR A 512 41.54 -8.24 -67.84
CA TYR A 512 42.98 -8.06 -67.65
C TYR A 512 43.43 -6.69 -68.15
N GLU A 513 43.00 -6.27 -69.34
CA GLU A 513 43.31 -4.92 -69.85
C GLU A 513 42.73 -3.79 -68.99
N ALA A 514 41.49 -3.93 -68.51
CA ALA A 514 40.84 -2.93 -67.67
C ALA A 514 41.56 -2.77 -66.32
N LEU A 515 42.01 -3.87 -65.72
CA LEU A 515 42.77 -3.87 -64.47
C LEU A 515 44.23 -3.40 -64.65
N TYR A 516 44.82 -3.63 -65.82
CA TYR A 516 46.12 -3.09 -66.18
C TYR A 516 46.07 -1.57 -66.36
N ARG A 517 45.05 -1.05 -67.08
CA ARG A 517 44.87 0.40 -67.28
C ARG A 517 44.50 1.15 -66.00
N SER A 518 43.80 0.51 -65.06
CA SER A 518 43.50 1.11 -63.75
C SER A 518 44.68 1.08 -62.78
N GLY A 519 45.83 0.53 -63.19
CA GLY A 519 47.06 0.50 -62.39
C GLY A 519 47.07 -0.54 -61.27
N VAL A 520 46.09 -1.46 -61.27
CA VAL A 520 45.97 -2.53 -60.26
C VAL A 520 46.94 -3.69 -60.58
N ILE A 521 47.22 -3.92 -61.86
CA ILE A 521 48.22 -4.89 -62.32
C ILE A 521 49.50 -4.14 -62.68
N ILE A 522 50.61 -4.51 -62.03
CA ILE A 522 51.93 -3.92 -62.27
C ILE A 522 52.82 -4.99 -62.91
N GLU A 523 53.41 -4.68 -64.05
CA GLU A 523 54.43 -5.53 -64.67
C GLU A 523 55.77 -5.35 -63.94
N LEU A 524 56.22 -6.43 -63.28
CA LEU A 524 57.49 -6.48 -62.56
C LEU A 524 58.72 -6.24 -63.45
N SER A 525 58.62 -6.47 -64.76
CA SER A 525 59.66 -6.17 -65.75
C SER A 525 59.95 -4.68 -65.94
N ASN A 526 59.05 -3.79 -65.50
CA ASN A 526 59.28 -2.35 -65.53
C ASN A 526 60.05 -1.84 -64.28
N TYR A 527 60.28 -2.71 -63.30
CA TYR A 527 60.96 -2.42 -62.02
C TYR A 527 62.19 -3.32 -61.77
N LEU A 528 62.57 -4.15 -62.76
CA LEU A 528 63.80 -4.95 -62.84
C LEU A 528 64.66 -4.41 -63.98
#